data_AF-A0A8J8XNT2-F1
#
_entry.id   AF-A0A8J8XNT2-F1
#
_cell.length_a   1.000
_cell.length_b   1.000
_cell.length_c   1.000
_cell.angle_alpha   90.00
_cell.angle_beta   90.00
_cell.angle_gamma   90.00
#
_symmetry.space_group_name_H-M   'P 1'
#
loop_
_entity.id
_entity.type
_entity.pdbx_description
1 polymer ?
#
loop_
_entity_poly.entity_id
_entity_poly.type
_entity_poly.pdbx_seq_one_letter_code
_entity_poly.pdbx_strand_id
1 'polypeptide(L)'
;MYGQGFADHLADVDRWFRTLAHRGVRQLDVDMLYTVPAPLLPGSILEFSSLEILRVFNCNFLDLSLPVLRLPVLRTLDLSNVSMSQGFLQAMMSNCPSLECTKLKNITGLDKICVRSRNLVRLFGDFSYLKELVVEDAPNLEELVGIGLPLAAAKVKIVFAPKLRVLGYLGKSVRPLVIYDTVFDGGIVQFRTLMRSV
;
A
#
# COMPACT_ATOMS: atom_id res chain seq x y z
N MET A 1 8.84 -10.91 -27.76
CA MET A 1 8.91 -10.60 -26.32
C MET A 1 7.50 -10.73 -25.76
N TYR A 2 7.30 -11.50 -24.69
CA TYR A 2 5.98 -11.65 -24.08
C TYR A 2 5.53 -10.29 -23.52
N GLY A 3 4.30 -9.88 -23.86
CA GLY A 3 3.66 -8.66 -23.32
C GLY A 3 3.72 -7.38 -24.16
N GLN A 4 4.37 -7.37 -25.34
CA GLN A 4 4.27 -6.25 -26.29
C GLN A 4 2.82 -5.92 -26.66
N GLY A 5 1.98 -6.94 -26.85
CA GLY A 5 0.57 -6.76 -27.18
C GLY A 5 -0.20 -5.91 -26.16
N PHE A 6 0.13 -5.93 -24.87
CA PHE A 6 -0.56 -5.07 -23.91
C PHE A 6 -0.22 -3.59 -24.12
N ALA A 7 1.07 -3.29 -24.35
CA ALA A 7 1.51 -1.93 -24.63
C ALA A 7 0.97 -1.42 -25.97
N ASP A 8 0.96 -2.29 -26.98
CA ASP A 8 0.45 -1.97 -28.33
C ASP A 8 -1.07 -1.76 -28.34
N HIS A 9 -1.80 -2.37 -27.39
CA HIS A 9 -3.25 -2.28 -27.24
C HIS A 9 -3.70 -1.47 -26.01
N LEU A 10 -2.88 -0.55 -25.51
CA LEU A 10 -3.19 0.24 -24.31
C LEU A 10 -4.53 1.00 -24.42
N ALA A 11 -4.87 1.50 -25.61
CA ALA A 11 -6.14 2.17 -25.88
C ALA A 11 -7.35 1.21 -25.77
N ASP A 12 -7.18 -0.04 -26.20
CA ASP A 12 -8.21 -1.07 -26.06
C ASP A 12 -8.38 -1.45 -24.59
N VAL A 13 -7.28 -1.60 -23.85
CA VAL A 13 -7.29 -1.86 -22.40
C VAL A 13 -7.97 -0.73 -21.64
N ASP A 14 -7.66 0.53 -21.95
CA ASP A 14 -8.32 1.69 -21.34
C ASP A 14 -9.83 1.67 -21.57
N ARG A 15 -10.26 1.36 -22.80
CA ARG A 15 -11.68 1.21 -23.13
C ARG A 15 -12.33 0.05 -22.37
N TRP A 16 -11.62 -1.07 -22.20
CA TRP A 16 -12.11 -2.22 -21.43
C TRP A 16 -12.29 -1.84 -19.96
N PHE A 17 -11.31 -1.18 -19.34
CA PHE A 17 -11.41 -0.73 -17.96
C PHE A 17 -12.58 0.23 -17.73
N ARG A 18 -12.78 1.23 -18.59
CA ARG A 18 -13.97 2.11 -18.50
C ARG A 18 -15.28 1.34 -18.64
N THR A 19 -15.32 0.36 -19.55
CA THR A 19 -16.51 -0.49 -19.74
C THR A 19 -16.79 -1.34 -18.50
N LEU A 20 -15.75 -1.90 -17.87
CA LEU A 20 -15.87 -2.67 -16.64
C LEU A 20 -16.30 -1.78 -15.46
N ALA A 21 -15.77 -0.56 -15.37
CA ALA A 21 -16.19 0.43 -14.38
C ALA A 21 -17.68 0.74 -14.50
N HIS A 22 -18.19 0.96 -15.72
CA HIS A 22 -19.62 1.19 -15.96
C HIS A 22 -20.51 -0.01 -15.65
N ARG A 23 -19.97 -1.24 -15.73
CA ARG A 23 -20.70 -2.47 -15.41
C ARG A 23 -20.77 -2.78 -13.91
N GLY A 24 -20.17 -1.95 -13.06
CA GLY A 24 -20.26 -2.14 -11.62
C GLY A 24 -19.36 -3.25 -11.10
N VAL A 25 -18.21 -3.49 -11.75
CA VAL A 25 -17.25 -4.51 -11.29
C VAL A 25 -16.78 -4.20 -9.87
N ARG A 26 -16.82 -5.22 -9.01
CA ARG A 26 -16.44 -5.12 -7.58
C ARG A 26 -15.04 -5.61 -7.28
N GLN A 27 -14.50 -6.49 -8.11
CA GLN A 27 -13.16 -7.03 -7.93
C GLN A 27 -12.43 -7.00 -9.28
N LEU A 28 -11.22 -6.46 -9.26
CA LEU A 28 -10.35 -6.39 -10.42
C LEU A 28 -8.99 -6.96 -10.05
N ASP A 29 -8.51 -7.91 -10.84
CA ASP A 29 -7.19 -8.49 -10.76
C ASP A 29 -6.46 -8.24 -12.09
N VAL A 30 -5.28 -7.64 -12.01
CA VAL A 30 -4.42 -7.38 -13.16
C VAL A 30 -3.04 -7.94 -12.84
N ASP A 31 -2.65 -9.02 -13.52
CA ASP A 31 -1.33 -9.62 -13.38
C ASP A 31 -0.62 -9.68 -14.74
N MET A 32 0.54 -9.06 -14.81
CA MET A 32 1.38 -8.99 -16.00
C MET A 32 2.73 -9.69 -15.82
N LEU A 33 2.80 -10.75 -15.00
CA LEU A 33 4.01 -11.51 -14.63
C LEU A 33 4.98 -11.79 -15.79
N TYR A 34 4.45 -12.12 -16.97
CA TYR A 34 5.26 -12.48 -18.15
C TYR A 34 5.57 -11.31 -19.09
N THR A 35 5.15 -10.09 -18.74
CA THR A 35 5.35 -8.90 -19.57
C THR A 35 6.59 -8.14 -19.12
N VAL A 36 7.59 -8.08 -20.00
CA VAL A 36 8.86 -7.38 -19.73
C VAL A 36 9.15 -6.42 -20.89
N PRO A 37 9.29 -5.10 -20.61
CA PRO A 37 9.18 -4.45 -19.31
C PRO A 37 7.74 -4.45 -18.77
N ALA A 38 7.56 -4.30 -17.45
CA ALA A 38 6.25 -4.20 -16.82
C ALA A 38 5.45 -3.03 -17.45
N PRO A 39 4.18 -3.25 -17.83
CA PRO A 39 3.43 -2.25 -18.58
C PRO A 39 2.90 -1.16 -17.66
N LEU A 40 2.70 0.04 -18.22
CA LEU A 40 2.00 1.12 -17.55
C LEU A 40 0.49 0.87 -17.59
N LEU A 41 -0.17 0.98 -16.44
CA LEU A 41 -1.63 0.86 -16.38
C LEU A 41 -2.30 2.19 -16.77
N PRO A 42 -3.39 2.12 -17.56
CA PRO A 42 -4.13 3.32 -17.92
C PRO A 42 -4.90 3.88 -16.70
N GLY A 43 -5.09 5.20 -16.67
CA GLY A 43 -5.72 5.89 -15.55
C GLY A 43 -7.18 5.51 -15.29
N SER A 44 -7.87 4.92 -16.27
CA SER A 44 -9.22 4.38 -16.13
C SER A 44 -9.36 3.32 -15.04
N ILE A 45 -8.27 2.67 -14.63
CA ILE A 45 -8.25 1.76 -13.48
C ILE A 45 -8.68 2.44 -12.16
N LEU A 46 -8.57 3.77 -12.09
CA LEU A 46 -8.93 4.57 -10.93
C LEU A 46 -10.36 5.12 -10.97
N GLU A 47 -11.11 4.85 -12.04
CA GLU A 47 -12.46 5.39 -12.25
C GLU A 47 -13.58 4.46 -11.77
N PHE A 48 -13.23 3.32 -11.15
CA PHE A 48 -14.20 2.33 -10.73
C PHE A 48 -14.92 2.71 -9.43
N SER A 49 -16.12 3.28 -9.57
CA SER A 49 -16.94 3.70 -8.42
C SER A 49 -17.46 2.55 -7.55
N SER A 50 -17.56 1.33 -8.10
CA SER A 50 -18.08 0.13 -7.42
C SER A 50 -17.00 -0.84 -6.94
N LEU A 51 -15.72 -0.52 -7.14
CA LEU A 51 -14.63 -1.46 -6.90
C LEU A 51 -14.35 -1.58 -5.39
N GLU A 52 -14.50 -2.80 -4.88
CA GLU A 52 -14.24 -3.15 -3.48
C GLU A 52 -12.83 -3.74 -3.30
N ILE A 53 -12.31 -4.45 -4.30
CA ILE A 53 -11.00 -5.10 -4.25
C ILE A 53 -10.22 -4.81 -5.53
N LEU A 54 -9.03 -4.24 -5.38
CA LEU A 54 -8.07 -4.04 -6.47
C LEU A 54 -6.80 -4.84 -6.19
N ARG A 55 -6.48 -5.76 -7.09
CA ARG A 55 -5.22 -6.50 -7.09
C ARG A 55 -4.43 -6.18 -8.34
N VAL A 56 -3.19 -5.75 -8.18
CA VAL A 56 -2.31 -5.41 -9.30
C VAL A 56 -0.93 -5.98 -9.06
N PHE A 57 -0.48 -6.76 -10.03
CA PHE A 57 0.75 -7.51 -9.98
C PHE A 57 1.58 -7.25 -11.23
N ASN A 58 2.88 -6.97 -11.05
CA ASN A 58 3.85 -6.83 -12.15
C ASN A 58 3.52 -5.70 -13.15
N CYS A 59 3.01 -4.57 -12.65
CA CYS A 59 2.59 -3.40 -13.45
C CYS A 59 3.17 -2.09 -12.92
N ASN A 60 3.11 -1.02 -13.69
CA ASN A 60 3.56 0.31 -13.27
C ASN A 60 2.38 1.30 -13.17
N PHE A 61 2.43 2.18 -12.17
CA PHE A 61 1.61 3.38 -12.02
C PHE A 61 2.51 4.62 -12.11
N LEU A 62 2.74 5.15 -13.31
CA LEU A 62 3.45 6.42 -13.50
C LEU A 62 2.45 7.57 -13.60
N ASP A 63 2.62 8.54 -12.71
CA ASP A 63 2.07 9.90 -12.80
C ASP A 63 0.60 9.99 -13.22
N LEU A 64 -0.21 9.04 -12.75
CA LEU A 64 -1.65 9.11 -12.90
C LEU A 64 -2.11 10.38 -12.18
N SER A 65 -2.73 11.27 -12.93
CA SER A 65 -3.19 12.57 -12.43
C SER A 65 -4.05 12.34 -11.20
N LEU A 66 -3.52 12.68 -10.02
CA LEU A 66 -4.19 12.63 -8.72
C LEU A 66 -5.67 13.09 -8.71
N PRO A 67 -6.13 14.07 -9.54
CA PRO A 67 -7.54 14.44 -9.61
C PRO A 67 -8.53 13.34 -10.07
N VAL A 68 -8.09 12.19 -10.57
CA VAL A 68 -8.98 11.15 -11.15
C VAL A 68 -9.26 9.98 -10.20
N LEU A 69 -8.61 9.92 -9.03
CA LEU A 69 -8.79 8.80 -8.11
C LEU A 69 -10.21 8.74 -7.53
N ARG A 70 -11.05 7.84 -8.06
CA ARG A 70 -12.46 7.65 -7.71
C ARG A 70 -12.74 6.19 -7.34
N LEU A 71 -12.20 5.79 -6.20
CA LEU A 71 -12.36 4.44 -5.64
C LEU A 71 -13.08 4.50 -4.27
N PRO A 72 -14.34 5.00 -4.21
CA PRO A 72 -15.01 5.35 -2.96
C PRO A 72 -15.32 4.14 -2.07
N VAL A 73 -15.57 2.97 -2.66
CA VAL A 73 -15.93 1.74 -1.95
C VAL A 73 -14.77 0.74 -1.88
N LEU A 74 -13.56 1.14 -2.26
CA LEU A 74 -12.40 0.26 -2.24
C LEU A 74 -12.03 -0.10 -0.80
N ARG A 75 -12.10 -1.39 -0.48
CA ARG A 75 -11.80 -1.96 0.84
C ARG A 75 -10.44 -2.61 0.90
N THR A 76 -10.00 -3.23 -0.19
CA THR A 76 -8.72 -3.94 -0.24
C THR A 76 -7.89 -3.52 -1.43
N LEU A 77 -6.66 -3.09 -1.17
CA LEU A 77 -5.63 -2.80 -2.16
C LEU A 77 -4.49 -3.81 -2.00
N ASP A 78 -4.21 -4.59 -3.04
CA ASP A 78 -3.15 -5.60 -3.06
C ASP A 78 -2.20 -5.34 -4.23
N LEU A 79 -0.99 -4.90 -3.93
CA LEU A 79 0.02 -4.54 -4.93
C LEU A 79 1.28 -5.41 -4.76
N SER A 80 1.73 -6.05 -5.84
CA SER A 80 3.02 -6.78 -5.85
C SER A 80 3.85 -6.48 -7.08
N ASN A 81 5.15 -6.22 -6.90
CA ASN A 81 6.09 -5.92 -7.99
C ASN A 81 5.63 -4.72 -8.84
N VAL A 82 5.23 -3.65 -8.16
CA VAL A 82 4.66 -2.46 -8.80
C VAL A 82 5.59 -1.27 -8.63
N SER A 83 5.76 -0.45 -9.67
CA SER A 83 6.39 0.87 -9.56
C SER A 83 5.33 1.94 -9.39
N MET A 84 5.49 2.82 -8.41
CA MET A 84 4.57 3.94 -8.17
C MET A 84 5.23 5.09 -7.44
N SER A 85 4.69 6.30 -7.59
CA SER A 85 5.17 7.46 -6.83
C SER A 85 4.64 7.49 -5.39
N GLN A 86 5.41 8.10 -4.50
CA GLN A 86 5.00 8.32 -3.11
C GLN A 86 3.68 9.11 -3.03
N GLY A 87 3.53 10.16 -3.85
CA GLY A 87 2.31 10.96 -3.89
C GLY A 87 1.08 10.15 -4.29
N PHE A 88 1.24 9.20 -5.21
CA PHE A 88 0.15 8.32 -5.64
C PHE A 88 -0.29 7.36 -4.53
N LEU A 89 0.64 6.74 -3.79
CA LEU A 89 0.31 5.92 -2.63
C LEU A 89 -0.40 6.73 -1.54
N GLN A 90 0.09 7.95 -1.25
CA GLN A 90 -0.52 8.83 -0.26
C GLN A 90 -1.97 9.20 -0.63
N ALA A 91 -2.21 9.50 -1.91
CA ALA A 91 -3.56 9.77 -2.40
C ALA A 91 -4.47 8.56 -2.27
N MET A 92 -4.00 7.34 -2.59
CA MET A 92 -4.81 6.13 -2.39
C MET A 92 -5.18 5.90 -0.92
N MET A 93 -4.25 6.12 0.02
CA MET A 93 -4.56 5.93 1.44
C MET A 93 -5.45 7.03 2.03
N SER A 94 -5.36 8.25 1.50
CA SER A 94 -6.09 9.43 2.03
C SER A 94 -7.46 9.62 1.37
N ASN A 95 -7.59 9.31 0.08
CA ASN A 95 -8.78 9.61 -0.72
C ASN A 95 -9.72 8.40 -0.90
N CYS A 96 -9.34 7.20 -0.46
CA CYS A 96 -10.21 6.02 -0.46
C CYS A 96 -10.89 5.87 0.92
N PRO A 97 -12.14 6.34 1.11
CA PRO A 97 -12.79 6.41 2.42
C PRO A 97 -13.20 5.04 2.97
N SER A 98 -13.18 3.97 2.17
CA SER A 98 -13.54 2.62 2.63
C SER A 98 -12.33 1.69 2.77
N LEU A 99 -11.11 2.19 2.60
CA LEU A 99 -9.92 1.35 2.51
C LEU A 99 -9.55 0.76 3.87
N GLU A 100 -9.81 -0.54 4.04
CA GLU A 100 -9.59 -1.28 5.28
C GLU A 100 -8.27 -2.07 5.27
N CYS A 101 -7.83 -2.54 4.10
CA CYS A 101 -6.66 -3.40 3.97
C CYS A 101 -5.77 -2.97 2.82
N THR A 102 -4.49 -2.78 3.11
CA THR A 102 -3.47 -2.49 2.10
C THR A 102 -2.34 -3.50 2.22
N LYS A 103 -1.96 -4.10 1.09
CA LYS A 103 -0.84 -5.03 0.96
C LYS A 103 0.13 -4.51 -0.08
N LEU A 104 1.38 -4.33 0.31
CA LEU A 104 2.43 -3.75 -0.54
C LEU A 104 3.64 -4.68 -0.59
N LYS A 105 3.86 -5.37 -1.69
CA LYS A 105 5.00 -6.30 -1.85
C LYS A 105 5.92 -5.83 -2.97
N ASN A 106 7.22 -5.73 -2.69
CA ASN A 106 8.23 -5.34 -3.68
C ASN A 106 7.82 -4.10 -4.49
N ILE A 107 7.47 -3.02 -3.78
CA ILE A 107 7.05 -1.76 -4.41
C ILE A 107 8.29 -0.90 -4.65
N THR A 108 8.46 -0.44 -5.89
CA THR A 108 9.56 0.44 -6.29
C THR A 108 9.08 1.89 -6.41
N GLY A 109 9.99 2.85 -6.22
CA GLY A 109 9.66 4.28 -6.23
C GLY A 109 9.20 4.85 -4.88
N LEU A 110 9.24 4.04 -3.81
CA LEU A 110 8.93 4.46 -2.45
C LEU A 110 10.18 4.44 -1.57
N ASP A 111 10.59 5.61 -1.10
CA ASP A 111 11.61 5.75 -0.05
C ASP A 111 10.99 5.86 1.35
N LYS A 112 9.76 6.41 1.42
CA LYS A 112 9.04 6.67 2.66
C LYS A 112 7.55 6.37 2.51
N ILE A 113 6.97 5.73 3.52
CA ILE A 113 5.52 5.57 3.66
C ILE A 113 5.05 6.35 4.88
N CYS A 114 4.09 7.24 4.68
CA CYS A 114 3.35 7.90 5.76
C CYS A 114 1.91 7.39 5.75
N VAL A 115 1.45 6.80 6.84
CA VAL A 115 0.09 6.28 6.96
C VAL A 115 -0.77 7.34 7.62
N ARG A 116 -1.65 7.95 6.83
CA ARG A 116 -2.72 8.86 7.26
C ARG A 116 -4.05 8.35 6.71
N SER A 117 -4.67 7.43 7.44
CA SER A 117 -5.92 6.83 7.00
C SER A 117 -6.73 6.39 8.19
N ARG A 118 -7.92 6.96 8.33
CA ARG A 118 -8.82 6.64 9.44
C ARG A 118 -9.53 5.31 9.28
N ASN A 119 -9.61 4.77 8.06
CA ASN A 119 -10.36 3.55 7.78
C ASN A 119 -9.44 2.32 7.66
N LEU A 120 -8.13 2.53 7.52
CA LEU A 120 -7.17 1.46 7.37
C LEU A 120 -7.09 0.64 8.67
N VAL A 121 -7.43 -0.64 8.57
CA VAL A 121 -7.40 -1.61 9.68
C VAL A 121 -6.13 -2.44 9.61
N ARG A 122 -5.68 -2.79 8.40
CA ARG A 122 -4.56 -3.70 8.19
C ARG A 122 -3.60 -3.17 7.13
N LEU A 123 -2.33 -3.07 7.50
CA LEU A 123 -1.23 -2.75 6.58
C LEU A 123 -0.21 -3.89 6.59
N PHE A 124 -0.10 -4.55 5.45
CA PHE A 124 0.91 -5.58 5.20
C PHE A 124 1.91 -5.06 4.18
N GLY A 125 3.18 -5.39 4.35
CA GLY A 125 4.10 -5.17 3.25
C GLY A 125 5.50 -5.72 3.38
N ASP A 126 6.20 -5.68 2.27
CA ASP A 126 7.64 -5.79 2.21
C ASP A 126 8.22 -4.38 2.25
N PHE A 127 8.80 -4.03 3.39
CA PHE A 127 9.33 -2.70 3.65
C PHE A 127 10.86 -2.68 3.55
N SER A 128 11.46 -3.74 3.00
CA SER A 128 12.92 -3.95 2.97
C SER A 128 13.71 -2.87 2.25
N TYR A 129 13.08 -2.09 1.38
CA TYR A 129 13.69 -0.98 0.64
C TYR A 129 13.31 0.42 1.18
N LEU A 130 12.44 0.51 2.20
CA LEU A 130 12.00 1.79 2.76
C LEU A 130 13.01 2.37 3.73
N LYS A 131 13.32 3.67 3.61
CA LYS A 131 14.12 4.40 4.60
C LYS A 131 13.28 4.76 5.83
N GLU A 132 11.99 5.02 5.65
CA GLU A 132 11.13 5.48 6.73
C GLU A 132 9.67 4.98 6.56
N LEU A 133 9.10 4.45 7.65
CA LEU A 133 7.68 4.13 7.77
C LEU A 133 7.11 4.88 8.97
N VAL A 134 6.19 5.81 8.72
CA VAL A 134 5.54 6.58 9.77
C VAL A 134 4.05 6.30 9.77
N VAL A 135 3.50 5.90 10.91
CA VAL A 135 2.06 5.88 11.15
C VAL A 135 1.69 7.18 11.85
N GLU A 136 1.22 8.16 11.11
CA GLU A 136 0.96 9.51 11.64
C GLU A 136 -0.42 9.64 12.27
N ASP A 137 -1.48 9.25 11.55
CA ASP A 137 -2.87 9.31 12.02
C ASP A 137 -3.64 8.12 11.43
N ALA A 138 -3.67 7.01 12.17
CA ALA A 138 -4.37 5.79 11.78
C ALA A 138 -5.15 5.18 12.97
N PRO A 139 -6.25 5.83 13.41
CA PRO A 139 -7.00 5.47 14.61
C PRO A 139 -7.56 4.05 14.61
N ASN A 140 -7.88 3.51 13.43
CA ASN A 140 -8.47 2.18 13.30
C ASN A 140 -7.47 1.08 12.91
N LEU A 141 -6.17 1.40 12.81
CA LEU A 141 -5.16 0.42 12.44
C LEU A 141 -4.99 -0.60 13.56
N GLU A 142 -5.27 -1.87 13.27
CA GLU A 142 -5.15 -3.00 14.20
C GLU A 142 -3.92 -3.87 13.93
N GLU A 143 -3.53 -4.00 12.66
CA GLU A 143 -2.40 -4.83 12.25
C GLU A 143 -1.44 -4.07 11.33
N LEU A 144 -0.18 -4.06 11.71
CA LEU A 144 0.93 -3.59 10.89
C LEU A 144 2.00 -4.67 10.85
N VAL A 145 2.14 -5.32 9.70
CA VAL A 145 3.01 -6.49 9.55
C VAL A 145 3.95 -6.32 8.36
N GLY A 146 5.25 -6.35 8.64
CA GLY A 146 6.30 -6.44 7.63
C GLY A 146 6.63 -7.90 7.28
N ILE A 147 7.15 -8.18 6.09
CA ILE A 147 7.80 -9.48 5.76
C ILE A 147 9.32 -9.28 5.54
N GLY A 148 9.73 -8.06 5.19
CA GLY A 148 11.12 -7.64 5.07
C GLY A 148 11.28 -6.25 5.69
N LEU A 149 12.38 -6.06 6.41
CA LEU A 149 12.84 -4.76 6.90
C LEU A 149 14.25 -4.50 6.36
N PRO A 150 14.62 -3.25 6.05
CA PRO A 150 15.96 -2.96 5.58
C PRO A 150 16.97 -3.33 6.65
N LEU A 151 18.06 -3.97 6.21
CA LEU A 151 19.25 -4.11 7.02
C LEU A 151 19.71 -2.69 7.43
N ALA A 152 19.56 -2.38 8.72
CA ALA A 152 20.32 -1.38 9.47
C ALA A 152 19.98 0.12 9.34
N ALA A 153 19.06 0.59 8.49
CA ALA A 153 18.82 2.04 8.34
C ALA A 153 17.34 2.52 8.34
N ALA A 154 16.36 1.61 8.33
CA ALA A 154 14.96 2.01 8.34
C ALA A 154 14.55 2.58 9.69
N LYS A 155 13.85 3.71 9.66
CA LYS A 155 13.15 4.26 10.81
C LYS A 155 11.68 3.87 10.75
N VAL A 156 11.16 3.24 11.80
CA VAL A 156 9.72 3.02 11.94
C VAL A 156 9.23 3.87 13.10
N LYS A 157 8.25 4.73 12.84
CA LYS A 157 7.66 5.63 13.84
C LYS A 157 6.15 5.47 13.86
N ILE A 158 5.58 5.20 15.03
CA ILE A 158 4.14 5.11 15.23
C ILE A 158 3.75 6.26 16.13
N VAL A 159 3.09 7.27 15.57
CA VAL A 159 2.66 8.48 16.28
C VAL A 159 1.28 8.27 16.88
N PHE A 160 0.30 7.84 16.07
CA PHE A 160 -1.07 7.65 16.53
C PHE A 160 -1.74 6.45 15.86
N ALA A 161 -1.82 5.35 16.61
CA ALA A 161 -2.52 4.11 16.20
C ALA A 161 -3.07 3.38 17.44
N PRO A 162 -4.04 3.96 18.17
CA PRO A 162 -4.52 3.47 19.47
C PRO A 162 -5.08 2.05 19.44
N LYS A 163 -5.60 1.59 18.29
CA LYS A 163 -6.12 0.22 18.14
C LYS A 163 -5.07 -0.79 17.71
N LEU A 164 -3.80 -0.41 17.55
CA LEU A 164 -2.77 -1.30 17.01
C LEU A 164 -2.47 -2.44 17.98
N ARG A 165 -2.73 -3.68 17.54
CA ARG A 165 -2.60 -4.90 18.36
C ARG A 165 -1.47 -5.80 17.87
N VAL A 166 -1.22 -5.78 16.57
CA VAL A 166 -0.22 -6.63 15.92
C VAL A 166 0.83 -5.75 15.27
N LEU A 167 2.08 -5.86 15.75
CA LEU A 167 3.26 -5.34 15.09
C LEU A 167 4.14 -6.52 14.63
N GLY A 168 3.84 -7.07 13.46
CA GLY A 168 4.46 -8.29 12.96
C GLY A 168 5.79 -8.04 12.26
N TYR A 169 6.83 -8.81 12.63
CA TYR A 169 8.18 -8.83 12.04
C TYR A 169 8.93 -7.49 11.92
N LEU A 170 8.36 -6.37 12.40
CA LEU A 170 9.01 -5.05 12.40
C LEU A 170 10.10 -4.91 13.49
N GLY A 171 10.17 -5.83 14.46
CA GLY A 171 10.99 -5.69 15.66
C GLY A 171 12.39 -6.32 15.62
N LYS A 172 12.75 -7.12 14.61
CA LYS A 172 14.04 -7.85 14.61
C LYS A 172 15.22 -7.07 14.01
N SER A 173 14.97 -6.05 13.19
CA SER A 173 16.05 -5.40 12.40
C SER A 173 15.94 -3.86 12.28
N VAL A 174 14.87 -3.24 12.77
CA VAL A 174 14.70 -1.76 12.73
C VAL A 174 15.40 -1.11 13.90
N ARG A 175 16.15 -0.04 13.62
CA ARG A 175 16.79 0.82 14.62
C ARG A 175 16.79 2.28 14.16
N PRO A 176 16.20 3.23 14.92
CA PRO A 176 15.29 3.04 16.06
C PRO A 176 13.85 2.72 15.62
N LEU A 177 13.14 1.92 16.42
CA LEU A 177 11.67 1.82 16.37
C LEU A 177 11.11 2.78 17.42
N VAL A 178 10.26 3.72 17.02
CA VAL A 178 9.63 4.67 17.92
C VAL A 178 8.12 4.39 17.96
N ILE A 179 7.58 4.08 19.13
CA ILE A 179 6.14 3.89 19.35
C ILE A 179 5.69 4.91 20.38
N TYR A 180 4.83 5.84 19.97
CA TYR A 180 4.42 7.01 20.75
C TYR A 180 5.64 7.81 21.24
N ASP A 181 5.91 7.79 22.55
CA ASP A 181 7.04 8.40 23.24
C ASP A 181 8.19 7.41 23.50
N THR A 182 7.97 6.13 23.26
CA THR A 182 8.91 5.06 23.58
C THR A 182 9.83 4.76 22.40
N VAL A 183 11.15 4.81 22.63
CA VAL A 183 12.18 4.50 21.63
C VAL A 183 12.81 3.14 21.93
N PHE A 184 12.82 2.25 20.94
CA PHE A 184 13.46 0.94 20.99
C PHE A 184 14.71 0.93 20.11
N ASP A 185 15.87 0.76 20.74
CA ASP A 185 17.18 0.74 20.07
C ASP A 185 17.89 -0.63 20.16
N GLY A 186 17.11 -1.72 20.22
CA GLY A 186 17.66 -3.10 20.09
C GLY A 186 17.48 -4.06 21.28
N GLY A 187 16.55 -3.79 22.21
CA GLY A 187 16.11 -4.76 23.22
C GLY A 187 14.93 -5.62 22.76
N ILE A 188 14.88 -6.90 23.15
CA ILE A 188 13.70 -7.76 22.95
C ILE A 188 12.61 -7.28 23.92
N VAL A 189 11.67 -6.46 23.45
CA VAL A 189 10.53 -6.02 24.27
C VAL A 189 9.29 -6.84 23.90
N GLN A 190 8.72 -7.52 24.89
CA GLN A 190 7.43 -8.19 24.73
C GLN A 190 6.31 -7.14 24.66
N PHE A 191 5.59 -7.12 23.53
CA PHE A 191 4.49 -6.19 23.25
C PHE A 191 3.36 -6.15 24.30
N ARG A 192 3.22 -7.20 25.13
CA ARG A 192 2.21 -7.25 26.19
C ARG A 192 2.38 -6.17 27.25
N THR A 193 3.55 -5.57 27.38
CA THR A 193 3.85 -4.60 28.44
C THR A 193 3.41 -3.16 28.10
N LEU A 194 3.11 -2.85 26.83
CA LEU A 194 2.85 -1.47 26.37
C LEU A 194 1.35 -1.15 26.20
N MET A 195 0.48 -2.16 26.13
CA MET A 195 -0.97 -2.00 25.96
C MET A 195 -1.74 -1.94 27.29
N ARG A 196 -1.02 -1.80 28.42
CA ARG A 196 -1.63 -1.60 29.74
C ARG A 196 -1.11 -0.30 30.36
N SER A 197 -1.77 0.80 30.00
CA SER A 197 -1.88 2.07 30.75
C SER A 197 -2.27 3.12 29.71
N VAL A 198 -3.39 3.84 29.72
CA VAL A 198 -4.53 4.06 30.62
C VAL A 198 -5.70 4.38 29.69
#